data_AF-A0A3G6PEC0-F1
#
_entry.id   AF-A0A3G6PEC0-F1
#
_cell.length_a   1.000
_cell.length_b   1.000
_cell.length_c   1.000
_cell.angle_alpha   90.00
_cell.angle_beta   90.00
_cell.angle_gamma   90.00
#
_symmetry.space_group_name_H-M   'P 1'
#
loop_
_entity.id
_entity.type
_entity.pdbx_description
1 polymer ?
#
loop_
_entity_poly.entity_id
_entity_poly.type
_entity_poly.pdbx_seq_one_letter_code
_entity_poly.pdbx_strand_id
1 'polypeptide(L)'
;METFDEDDIQYQKAKRQVERLRGFYGHLFVYIIVNLIIVYYNYTHLKPGESYFQFKNFFTATFWGIGLLAHAATVFLSKISYLQQWEEKKIRELIEKDKKNS
;
A
#
# COMPACT_ATOMS: atom_id res chain seq x y z
N MET A 1 -30.32 18.47 19.30
CA MET A 1 -29.69 18.15 18.01
C MET A 1 -28.75 17.02 18.31
N GLU A 2 -29.11 15.79 17.93
CA GLU A 2 -28.29 14.63 18.26
C GLU A 2 -26.90 14.84 17.66
N THR A 3 -25.88 14.81 18.51
CA THR A 3 -24.49 14.73 18.13
C THR A 3 -24.31 13.39 17.43
N PHE A 4 -24.66 13.30 16.14
CA PHE A 4 -24.32 12.13 15.36
C PHE A 4 -22.81 11.94 15.51
N ASP A 5 -22.46 10.90 16.27
CA ASP A 5 -21.21 10.68 16.98
C ASP A 5 -19.98 11.08 16.17
N GLU A 6 -19.43 12.27 16.45
CA GLU A 6 -18.15 12.71 15.87
C GLU A 6 -17.04 11.72 16.29
N ASP A 7 -17.16 11.14 17.48
CA ASP A 7 -16.36 10.01 17.98
C ASP A 7 -16.53 8.74 17.13
N ASP A 8 -17.74 8.39 16.68
CA ASP A 8 -17.96 7.24 15.81
C ASP A 8 -17.35 7.50 14.42
N ILE A 9 -17.47 8.70 13.85
CA ILE A 9 -16.83 9.02 12.56
C ILE A 9 -15.30 8.90 12.65
N GLN A 10 -14.68 9.43 13.71
CA GLN A 10 -13.23 9.32 13.92
C GLN A 10 -12.80 7.87 14.19
N TYR A 11 -13.59 7.14 14.99
CA TYR A 11 -13.36 5.73 15.27
C TYR A 11 -13.46 4.87 14.00
N GLN A 12 -14.48 5.07 13.16
CA GLN A 12 -14.64 4.36 11.89
C GLN A 12 -13.49 4.67 10.92
N LYS A 13 -12.99 5.91 10.88
CA LYS A 13 -11.80 6.29 10.10
C LYS A 13 -10.56 5.54 10.60
N ALA A 14 -10.31 5.55 11.92
CA ALA A 14 -9.19 4.84 12.52
C ALA A 14 -9.28 3.32 12.28
N LYS A 15 -10.46 2.72 12.45
CA LYS A 15 -10.73 1.30 12.20
C LYS A 15 -10.42 0.92 10.75
N ARG A 16 -10.91 1.68 9.77
CA ARG A 16 -10.62 1.47 8.33
C ARG A 16 -9.12 1.55 8.04
N GLN A 17 -8.37 2.43 8.72
CA GLN A 17 -6.92 2.51 8.57
C GLN A 17 -6.24 1.24 9.10
N VAL A 18 -6.64 0.75 10.27
CA VAL A 18 -6.10 -0.49 10.86
C VAL A 18 -6.40 -1.70 9.98
N GLU A 19 -7.61 -1.80 9.42
CA GLU A 19 -7.98 -2.89 8.51
C GLU A 19 -7.12 -2.90 7.24
N ARG A 20 -6.91 -1.73 6.61
CA ARG A 20 -6.03 -1.60 5.45
C ARG A 20 -4.59 -1.98 5.78
N LEU A 21 -4.09 -1.55 6.93
CA LEU A 21 -2.74 -1.85 7.39
C LEU A 21 -2.56 -3.36 7.68
N ARG A 22 -3.56 -3.99 8.30
CA ARG A 22 -3.58 -5.44 8.54
C ARG A 22 -3.60 -6.24 7.24
N GLY A 23 -4.37 -5.79 6.24
CA GLY A 23 -4.35 -6.38 4.90
C GLY A 23 -2.98 -6.29 4.23
N PHE A 24 -2.34 -5.12 4.30
CA PHE A 24 -1.00 -4.91 3.78
C PHE A 24 0.04 -5.81 4.45
N TYR A 25 0.06 -5.87 5.79
CA TYR A 25 1.00 -6.73 6.51
C TYR A 25 0.78 -8.22 6.22
N GLY A 26 -0.48 -8.64 6.05
CA GLY A 26 -0.79 -10.01 5.61
C GLY A 26 -0.18 -10.32 4.24
N HIS A 27 -0.38 -9.43 3.27
CA HIS A 27 0.18 -9.61 1.93
C HIS A 27 1.71 -9.55 1.93
N LEU A 28 2.32 -8.62 2.69
CA LEU A 28 3.77 -8.53 2.88
C LEU A 28 4.36 -9.81 3.48
N PHE A 29 3.70 -10.36 4.50
CA PHE A 29 4.14 -11.58 5.17
C PHE A 29 4.13 -12.79 4.20
N VAL A 30 3.02 -12.97 3.47
CA VAL A 30 2.91 -14.03 2.45
C VAL A 30 3.97 -13.83 1.36
N TYR A 31 4.18 -12.59 0.90
CA TYR A 31 5.22 -12.26 -0.08
C TYR A 31 6.61 -12.69 0.41
N ILE A 32 6.99 -12.35 1.65
CA ILE A 32 8.30 -12.71 2.21
C ILE A 32 8.44 -14.24 2.29
N ILE A 33 7.45 -14.94 2.85
CA ILE A 33 7.52 -16.40 3.01
C ILE A 33 7.65 -17.11 1.66
N VAL A 34 6.79 -16.77 0.71
CA VAL A 34 6.79 -17.41 -0.61
C VAL A 34 8.11 -17.16 -1.33
N ASN A 35 8.62 -15.93 -1.31
CA ASN A 35 9.93 -15.63 -1.92
C ASN A 35 11.08 -16.35 -1.23
N LEU A 36 11.07 -16.48 0.11
CA LEU A 36 12.09 -17.25 0.83
C LEU A 36 12.07 -18.74 0.43
N ILE A 37 10.88 -19.34 0.29
CA ILE A 37 10.73 -20.73 -0.16
C ILE A 37 11.26 -20.88 -1.60
N ILE A 38 10.93 -19.95 -2.49
CA ILE A 38 11.41 -19.94 -3.89
C ILE A 38 12.94 -19.82 -3.92
N VAL A 39 13.52 -18.92 -3.14
CA VAL A 39 14.97 -18.73 -3.04
C VAL A 39 15.63 -20.01 -2.54
N TYR A 40 15.12 -20.57 -1.44
CA TYR A 40 15.63 -21.80 -0.86
C TYR A 40 15.58 -22.96 -1.85
N TYR A 41 14.42 -23.19 -2.49
CA TYR A 41 14.24 -24.26 -3.46
C TYR A 41 15.15 -24.11 -4.68
N ASN A 42 15.26 -22.91 -5.24
CA ASN A 42 16.14 -22.68 -6.38
C ASN A 42 17.60 -22.84 -5.99
N TYR A 43 18.00 -22.38 -4.80
CA TYR A 43 19.37 -22.54 -4.30
C TYR A 43 19.76 -24.01 -4.12
N THR A 44 18.87 -24.85 -3.58
CA THR A 44 19.16 -26.28 -3.40
C THR A 44 19.19 -27.09 -4.70
N HIS A 45 18.58 -26.58 -5.78
CA HIS A 45 18.50 -27.26 -7.09
C HIS A 45 19.45 -26.66 -8.14
N LEU A 46 20.40 -25.82 -7.75
CA LEU A 46 21.42 -25.28 -8.64
C LEU A 46 22.29 -26.41 -9.20
N LYS A 47 22.42 -26.46 -10.54
CA LYS A 47 23.36 -27.37 -11.19
C LYS A 47 24.80 -26.87 -11.01
N PRO A 48 25.80 -27.76 -11.07
CA PRO A 48 27.21 -27.34 -11.01
C PRO A 48 27.51 -26.32 -12.12
N GLY A 49 27.95 -25.12 -11.72
CA GLY A 49 28.28 -24.02 -12.63
C GLY A 49 27.13 -23.05 -12.94
N GLU A 50 25.90 -23.31 -12.48
CA GLU A 50 24.81 -22.33 -12.57
C GLU A 50 24.88 -21.31 -11.44
N SER A 51 24.60 -20.04 -11.76
CA SER A 51 24.49 -18.97 -10.77
C SER A 51 23.03 -18.76 -10.39
N TYR A 52 22.77 -18.60 -9.10
CA TYR A 52 21.46 -18.20 -8.59
C TYR A 52 21.01 -16.82 -9.10
N PHE A 53 21.96 -15.94 -9.42
CA PHE A 53 21.69 -14.56 -9.82
C PHE A 53 21.22 -14.42 -11.28
N GLN A 54 20.27 -15.27 -11.68
CA GLN A 54 19.62 -15.19 -12.97
C GLN A 54 18.34 -14.35 -12.85
N PHE A 55 18.10 -13.50 -13.85
CA PHE A 55 16.91 -12.63 -13.90
C PHE A 55 15.59 -13.41 -13.73
N LYS A 56 15.56 -14.68 -14.19
CA LYS A 56 14.43 -15.60 -14.04
C LYS A 56 14.03 -15.83 -12.58
N ASN A 57 15.00 -15.88 -11.66
CA ASN A 57 14.76 -16.14 -10.23
C ASN A 57 14.20 -14.90 -9.51
N PHE A 58 14.44 -13.71 -10.07
CA PHE A 58 13.94 -12.45 -9.53
C PHE A 58 12.64 -11.99 -10.19
N PHE A 59 12.23 -12.57 -11.32
CA PHE A 59 11.05 -12.13 -12.05
C PHE A 59 9.78 -12.19 -11.19
N THR A 60 9.53 -13.32 -10.52
CA THR A 60 8.38 -13.50 -9.63
C THR A 60 8.39 -12.49 -8.48
N ALA A 61 9.54 -12.33 -7.81
CA ALA A 61 9.73 -11.35 -6.74
C ALA A 61 9.49 -9.91 -7.23
N THR A 62 10.01 -9.57 -8.42
CA THR A 62 9.93 -8.23 -8.98
C THR A 62 8.50 -7.87 -9.36
N PHE A 63 7.79 -8.76 -10.06
CA PHE A 63 6.41 -8.53 -10.46
C PHE A 63 5.47 -8.42 -9.26
N TRP A 64 5.58 -9.34 -8.30
CA TRP A 64 4.79 -9.27 -7.06
C TRP A 64 5.21 -8.08 -6.18
N GLY A 65 6.49 -7.72 -6.19
CA GLY A 65 7.04 -6.58 -5.48
C GLY A 65 6.45 -5.25 -5.95
N ILE A 66 6.19 -5.10 -7.27
CA ILE A 66 5.50 -3.91 -7.81
C ILE A 66 4.06 -3.83 -7.25
N GLY A 67 3.33 -4.95 -7.21
CA GLY A 67 1.97 -4.98 -6.63
C GLY A 67 1.97 -4.66 -5.12
N LEU A 68 2.96 -5.18 -4.39
CA LEU A 68 3.15 -4.88 -2.98
C LEU A 68 3.50 -3.40 -2.75
N LEU A 69 4.36 -2.81 -3.58
CA LEU A 69 4.71 -1.40 -3.52
C LEU A 69 3.51 -0.51 -3.85
N ALA A 70 2.69 -0.87 -4.83
CA ALA A 70 1.45 -0.16 -5.12
C ALA A 70 0.48 -0.19 -3.93
N HIS A 71 0.32 -1.37 -3.30
CA HIS A 71 -0.53 -1.51 -2.11
C HIS A 71 0.02 -0.71 -0.92
N ALA A 72 1.34 -0.74 -0.70
CA ALA A 72 2.03 0.08 0.29
C ALA A 72 1.76 1.57 0.01
N ALA A 73 1.94 2.01 -1.22
CA ALA A 73 1.68 3.38 -1.63
C ALA A 73 0.23 3.77 -1.28
N THR A 74 -0.78 2.98 -1.61
CA THR A 74 -2.18 3.27 -1.26
C THR A 74 -2.41 3.38 0.26
N VAL A 75 -1.82 2.48 1.05
CA VAL A 75 -2.01 2.44 2.51
C VAL A 75 -1.29 3.61 3.19
N PHE A 76 -0.05 3.89 2.78
CA PHE A 76 0.80 4.90 3.41
C PHE A 76 0.57 6.32 2.87
N LEU A 77 0.33 6.50 1.56
CA LEU A 77 -0.02 7.82 0.98
C LEU A 77 -1.32 8.36 1.59
N SER A 78 -2.30 7.48 1.85
CA SER A 78 -3.54 7.87 2.53
C SER A 78 -3.33 8.36 3.97
N LYS A 79 -2.15 8.10 4.56
CA LYS A 79 -1.75 8.54 5.91
C LYS A 79 -0.91 9.82 5.91
N ILE A 80 -0.46 10.31 4.74
CA ILE A 80 0.36 11.52 4.67
C ILE A 80 -0.56 12.73 4.88
N SER A 81 -0.50 13.31 6.08
CA SER A 81 -1.27 14.49 6.49
C SER A 81 -1.08 15.68 5.53
N TYR A 82 0.13 15.86 5.00
CA TYR A 82 0.44 16.90 4.01
C TYR A 82 -0.37 16.73 2.71
N LEU A 83 -0.60 15.49 2.26
CA LEU A 83 -1.34 15.20 1.03
C LEU A 83 -2.83 15.50 1.24
N GLN A 84 -3.38 15.09 2.38
CA GLN A 84 -4.76 15.40 2.76
C GLN A 84 -5.01 16.90 2.86
N GLN A 85 -4.10 17.65 3.49
CA GLN A 85 -4.21 19.11 3.57
C GLN A 85 -4.12 19.77 2.19
N TRP A 86 -3.23 19.29 1.32
CA TRP A 86 -3.13 19.77 -0.05
C TRP A 86 -4.41 19.50 -0.86
N GLU A 87 -4.97 18.29 -0.74
CA GLU A 87 -6.20 17.89 -1.42
C GLU A 87 -7.39 18.73 -0.96
N GLU A 88 -7.53 18.92 0.35
CA GLU A 88 -8.58 19.75 0.95
C GLU A 88 -8.46 21.23 0.55
N LYS A 89 -7.22 21.75 0.45
CA LYS A 89 -6.95 23.09 -0.08
C LYS A 89 -7.39 23.19 -1.54
N LYS A 90 -7.06 22.19 -2.37
CA LYS A 90 -7.39 22.21 -3.80
C LYS A 90 -8.89 22.13 -4.07
N ILE A 91 -9.62 21.35 -3.28
CA ILE A 91 -11.08 21.30 -3.32
C ILE A 91 -11.67 22.67 -2.97
N ARG A 92 -11.18 23.33 -1.92
CA ARG A 92 -11.61 24.69 -1.55
C ARG A 92 -11.36 25.70 -2.68
N GLU A 93 -10.18 25.68 -3.29
CA GLU A 93 -9.84 26.55 -4.43
C GLU A 93 -10.77 26.33 -5.63
N LEU A 94 -11.19 25.09 -5.92
CA LEU A 94 -12.13 24.79 -7.00
C LEU A 94 -13.54 25.31 -6.71
N ILE A 95 -14.05 25.10 -5.50
CA ILE A 95 -15.37 25.59 -5.08
C ILE A 95 -15.44 27.12 -5.12
N GLU A 96 -14.38 27.80 -4.66
CA GLU A 96 -14.30 29.26 -4.71
C GLU A 96 -14.26 29.80 -6.15
N LYS A 97 -13.57 29.09 -7.05
CA LYS A 97 -13.56 29.45 -8.48
C LYS A 97 -14.93 29.28 -9.13
N ASP A 98 -15.65 28.20 -8.85
CA ASP A 98 -17.01 27.98 -9.37
C ASP A 98 -17.99 29.03 -8.85
N LYS A 99 -17.90 29.40 -7.56
CA LYS A 99 -18.72 30.47 -6.96
C LYS A 99 -18.41 31.86 -7.51
N LYS A 100 -17.20 32.11 -8.01
CA LYS A 100 -16.79 33.39 -8.58
C LYS A 100 -17.13 33.52 -10.07
N ASN A 101 -17.32 32.38 -10.75
CA ASN A 101 -17.69 32.30 -12.17
C ASN A 101 -19.20 32.07 -12.39
N SER A 102 -19.99 31.94 -11.31
CA SER A 102 -21.47 31.95 -11.31
C SER A 102 -21.98 33.27 -10.74
#